data_AF-A0A1H1Q556-F1
#
_entry.id   AF-A0A1H1Q556-F1
#
_cell.length_a   1.000
_cell.length_b   1.000
_cell.length_c   1.000
_cell.angle_alpha   90.00
_cell.angle_beta   90.00
_cell.angle_gamma   90.00
#
_symmetry.space_group_name_H-M   'P 1'
#
loop_
_entity.id
_entity.type
_entity.pdbx_description
1 polymer ?
#
loop_
_entity_poly.entity_id
_entity_poly.type
_entity_poly.pdbx_seq_one_letter_code
_entity_poly.pdbx_strand_id
1 'polypeptide(L)'
;MRKHPMTTIAAGVLGGALVLTGCSTGGDQDQATPSETSQDHGSSSSTGSDDGMEHPMDGGPAPAGIEKAASPKYPIDTEVTLTADHMEGMDGAKATIAGAYDTYTYAVNFTPTTGGEPVKDHKWVVQEELKDAGDQRLADGTEVTLEAEHMKGMKGAKATIASSTDQTVYMVDYEADGMTMTNHKWVVESEIQPAS
;
A
#
# COMPACT_ATOMS: atom_id res chain seq x y z
N MET A 1 45.09 -20.48 -5.00
CA MET A 1 46.16 -20.48 -3.97
C MET A 1 47.11 -19.30 -4.21
N ARG A 2 47.72 -18.76 -3.14
CA ARG A 2 48.62 -17.58 -3.09
C ARG A 2 47.91 -16.21 -3.23
N LYS A 3 48.27 -15.16 -2.47
CA LYS A 3 48.78 -15.02 -1.08
C LYS A 3 48.72 -13.51 -0.75
N HIS A 4 48.23 -13.10 0.42
CA HIS A 4 48.21 -11.69 0.84
C HIS A 4 49.61 -11.14 1.16
N PRO A 5 49.73 -9.81 1.22
CA PRO A 5 50.41 -9.16 2.34
C PRO A 5 49.46 -8.28 3.19
N MET A 6 49.69 -8.27 4.50
CA MET A 6 49.09 -7.37 5.50
C MET A 6 49.95 -6.12 5.68
N THR A 7 49.41 -5.01 6.23
CA THR A 7 50.08 -4.00 7.13
C THR A 7 49.10 -2.84 7.44
N THR A 8 49.08 -2.15 8.60
CA THR A 8 48.99 -2.55 10.02
C THR A 8 48.69 -1.30 10.89
N ILE A 9 47.59 -1.31 11.67
CA ILE A 9 47.29 -0.51 12.89
C ILE A 9 47.32 1.04 12.84
N ALA A 10 46.25 1.64 13.37
CA ALA A 10 46.33 2.77 14.31
C ALA A 10 45.21 2.63 15.36
N ALA A 11 45.52 2.83 16.65
CA ALA A 11 44.59 2.68 17.77
C ALA A 11 44.39 4.00 18.53
N GLY A 12 43.22 4.18 19.16
CA GLY A 12 42.90 5.30 20.04
C GLY A 12 41.82 4.88 21.05
N VAL A 13 41.96 5.27 22.31
CA VAL A 13 41.30 4.62 23.47
C VAL A 13 40.84 5.67 24.51
N LEU A 14 39.79 5.35 25.30
CA LEU A 14 39.23 6.07 26.47
C LEU A 14 38.55 7.43 26.17
N GLY A 15 37.53 7.89 26.93
CA GLY A 15 36.76 7.25 28.02
C GLY A 15 36.05 8.29 28.93
N GLY A 16 34.97 7.89 29.63
CA GLY A 16 34.26 8.69 30.66
C GLY A 16 33.26 9.74 30.15
N ALA A 17 32.22 10.15 30.90
CA ALA A 17 31.77 9.75 32.25
C ALA A 17 30.26 10.01 32.44
N LEU A 18 29.61 9.31 33.39
CA LEU A 18 28.26 9.64 33.85
C LEU A 18 28.30 10.85 34.80
N VAL A 19 27.26 11.70 34.75
CA VAL A 19 26.95 12.64 35.83
C VAL A 19 25.45 12.58 36.13
N LEU A 20 25.11 12.28 37.38
CA LEU A 20 23.76 12.32 37.95
C LEU A 20 23.69 13.48 38.95
N THR A 21 22.71 14.38 38.82
CA THR A 21 21.98 15.03 39.93
C THR A 21 21.08 16.15 39.39
N GLY A 22 19.89 16.33 39.99
CA GLY A 22 18.92 17.33 39.53
C GLY A 22 17.60 17.36 40.28
N CYS A 23 17.57 17.04 41.58
CA CYS A 23 16.38 17.31 42.40
C CYS A 23 16.45 18.73 42.97
N SER A 24 15.44 19.56 42.68
CA SER A 24 15.18 20.80 43.41
C SER A 24 13.75 20.76 43.93
N THR A 25 13.58 21.02 45.23
CA THR A 25 12.29 21.09 45.91
C THR A 25 12.22 22.36 46.73
N GLY A 26 11.08 23.05 46.65
CA GLY A 26 10.78 24.35 47.25
C GLY A 26 9.81 25.11 46.34
N GLY A 27 8.81 25.82 46.85
CA GLY A 27 8.38 25.95 48.25
C GLY A 27 7.30 27.03 48.37
N ASP A 28 6.21 26.68 49.05
CA ASP A 28 5.15 27.52 49.61
C ASP A 28 4.24 28.46 48.75
N GLN A 29 2.94 28.24 49.02
CA GLN A 29 1.85 29.21 49.27
C GLN A 29 0.95 29.77 48.15
N ASP A 30 -0.35 29.74 48.50
CA ASP A 30 -1.55 30.47 48.04
C ASP A 30 -1.90 30.42 46.54
N GLN A 31 -3.16 30.17 46.12
CA GLN A 31 -4.41 30.76 46.60
C GLN A 31 -5.64 29.95 46.10
N ALA A 32 -6.86 30.26 46.56
CA ALA A 32 -8.06 29.45 46.30
C ALA A 32 -8.92 29.93 45.11
N THR A 33 -9.40 28.97 44.29
CA THR A 33 -10.56 29.03 43.34
C THR A 33 -10.44 29.97 42.12
N PRO A 34 -11.15 29.71 40.99
CA PRO A 34 -12.27 28.77 40.79
C PRO A 34 -12.06 27.71 39.68
N SER A 35 -13.03 26.79 39.58
CA SER A 35 -13.20 25.92 38.42
C SER A 35 -13.61 26.71 37.18
N GLU A 36 -12.98 26.45 36.04
CA GLU A 36 -13.58 26.58 34.71
C GLU A 36 -12.93 25.57 33.77
N THR A 37 -13.64 25.20 32.69
CA THR A 37 -13.29 24.07 31.81
C THR A 37 -12.11 24.40 30.89
N SER A 38 -11.20 23.45 30.66
CA SER A 38 -10.33 23.45 29.49
C SER A 38 -10.07 22.01 29.03
N GLN A 39 -10.19 21.81 27.72
CA GLN A 39 -10.15 20.50 27.07
C GLN A 39 -8.71 20.00 27.00
N ASP A 40 -8.41 18.91 27.69
CA ASP A 40 -7.18 18.16 27.45
C ASP A 40 -7.34 17.38 26.14
N HIS A 41 -6.66 17.85 25.08
CA HIS A 41 -6.43 17.06 23.87
C HIS A 41 -5.34 16.01 24.15
N GLY A 42 -5.61 15.14 25.12
CA GLY A 42 -4.90 13.90 25.29
C GLY A 42 -5.20 13.00 24.09
N SER A 43 -4.39 13.12 23.04
CA SER A 43 -4.45 12.23 21.88
C SER A 43 -4.47 10.79 22.38
N SER A 44 -5.59 10.11 22.15
CA SER A 44 -5.68 8.68 22.33
C SER A 44 -4.67 8.04 21.37
N SER A 45 -3.50 7.72 21.90
CA SER A 45 -2.59 6.77 21.29
C SER A 45 -3.30 5.43 21.27
N SER A 46 -4.08 5.22 20.22
CA SER A 46 -4.60 3.92 19.84
C SER A 46 -3.41 3.05 19.46
N THR A 47 -2.74 2.48 20.46
CA THR A 47 -2.04 1.20 20.32
C THR A 47 -3.10 0.11 20.13
N GLY A 48 -3.81 0.19 19.00
CA GLY A 48 -4.30 -0.99 18.33
C GLY A 48 -3.11 -1.68 17.72
N SER A 49 -3.06 -3.01 17.82
CA SER A 49 -2.18 -3.81 16.99
C SER A 49 -2.74 -3.75 15.57
N ASP A 50 -2.29 -2.75 14.80
CA ASP A 50 -2.66 -2.62 13.40
C ASP A 50 -1.86 -3.63 12.58
N ASP A 51 -2.32 -4.88 12.64
CA ASP A 51 -2.09 -5.90 11.60
C ASP A 51 -3.02 -5.65 10.39
N GLY A 52 -3.58 -4.44 10.27
CA GLY A 52 -4.16 -3.92 9.04
C GLY A 52 -3.06 -3.81 7.98
N MET A 53 -3.31 -4.40 6.82
CA MET A 53 -2.31 -4.43 5.77
C MET A 53 -2.11 -3.03 5.19
N GLU A 54 -0.95 -2.42 5.46
CA GLU A 54 -0.59 -1.09 4.96
C GLU A 54 -0.70 -1.03 3.42
N HIS A 55 -1.77 -0.41 2.92
CA HIS A 55 -1.96 -0.06 1.51
C HIS A 55 -1.35 1.33 1.24
N PRO A 56 -0.44 1.47 0.26
CA PRO A 56 0.12 2.77 -0.10
C PRO A 56 -0.94 3.73 -0.64
N MET A 57 -0.87 5.00 -0.22
CA MET A 57 -1.70 6.10 -0.75
C MET A 57 -1.43 6.41 -2.23
N ASP A 58 -0.21 6.10 -2.71
CA ASP A 58 0.17 6.21 -4.11
C ASP A 58 0.50 4.82 -4.66
N GLY A 59 -0.28 4.34 -5.64
CA GLY A 59 -0.01 3.08 -6.33
C GLY A 59 1.19 3.14 -7.27
N GLY A 60 1.74 4.33 -7.52
CA GLY A 60 2.92 4.54 -8.37
C GLY A 60 2.65 4.35 -9.87
N PRO A 61 3.68 4.43 -10.72
CA PRO A 61 3.51 4.35 -12.17
C PRO A 61 2.97 2.99 -12.61
N ALA A 62 2.21 2.95 -13.70
CA ALA A 62 1.78 1.71 -14.32
C ALA A 62 2.98 0.81 -14.72
N PRO A 63 2.83 -0.53 -14.72
CA PRO A 63 3.90 -1.48 -15.05
C PRO A 63 4.57 -1.19 -16.40
N ALA A 64 5.87 -1.48 -16.50
CA ALA A 64 6.61 -1.25 -17.73
C ALA A 64 6.15 -2.19 -18.85
N GLY A 65 5.71 -1.63 -19.97
CA GLY A 65 5.31 -2.40 -21.16
C GLY A 65 3.80 -2.65 -21.30
N ILE A 66 3.00 -2.33 -20.28
CA ILE A 66 1.53 -2.47 -20.33
C ILE A 66 0.91 -1.69 -21.49
N GLU A 67 0.01 -2.34 -22.24
CA GLU A 67 -0.67 -1.72 -23.38
C GLU A 67 -1.78 -0.76 -22.90
N LYS A 68 -1.78 0.47 -23.43
CA LYS A 68 -2.84 1.45 -23.13
C LYS A 68 -4.09 1.09 -23.92
N ALA A 69 -5.25 1.19 -23.26
CA ALA A 69 -6.52 0.91 -23.90
C ALA A 69 -6.74 1.83 -25.11
N ALA A 70 -7.02 1.25 -26.27
CA ALA A 70 -7.13 2.00 -27.52
C ALA A 70 -8.41 2.86 -27.60
N SER A 71 -9.48 2.39 -26.96
CA SER A 71 -10.79 3.07 -26.90
C SER A 71 -11.56 2.67 -25.62
N PRO A 72 -11.04 2.99 -24.42
CA PRO A 72 -11.69 2.64 -23.15
C PRO A 72 -13.08 3.27 -23.05
N LYS A 73 -14.01 2.58 -22.37
CA LYS A 73 -15.34 3.12 -22.07
C LYS A 73 -15.28 4.38 -21.20
N TYR A 74 -14.30 4.46 -20.31
CA TYR A 74 -14.02 5.62 -19.47
C TYR A 74 -12.62 6.16 -19.80
N PRO A 75 -12.49 7.21 -20.63
CA PRO A 75 -11.19 7.81 -20.94
C PRO A 75 -10.48 8.38 -19.70
N ILE A 76 -9.17 8.59 -19.81
CA ILE A 76 -8.38 9.34 -18.82
C ILE A 76 -9.01 10.73 -18.60
N ASP A 77 -8.90 11.26 -17.38
CA ASP A 77 -9.53 12.49 -16.89
C ASP A 77 -11.08 12.43 -16.78
N THR A 78 -11.71 11.26 -16.95
CA THR A 78 -13.16 11.08 -16.73
C THR A 78 -13.47 10.88 -15.24
N GLU A 79 -14.45 11.62 -14.72
CA GLU A 79 -15.06 11.35 -13.41
C GLU A 79 -16.02 10.16 -13.47
N VAL A 80 -15.91 9.26 -12.49
CA VAL A 80 -16.70 8.02 -12.36
C VAL A 80 -17.09 7.77 -10.90
N THR A 81 -18.04 6.86 -10.70
CA THR A 81 -18.36 6.29 -9.39
C THR A 81 -17.84 4.87 -9.32
N LEU A 82 -17.04 4.55 -8.30
CA LEU A 82 -16.56 3.20 -8.04
C LEU A 82 -17.68 2.34 -7.43
N THR A 83 -17.73 1.07 -7.81
CA THR A 83 -18.59 0.04 -7.21
C THR A 83 -17.78 -1.20 -6.83
N ALA A 84 -16.48 -1.02 -6.59
CA ALA A 84 -15.58 -2.02 -6.02
C ALA A 84 -15.60 -1.91 -4.49
N ASP A 85 -15.48 -3.04 -3.80
CA ASP A 85 -15.38 -3.18 -2.35
C ASP A 85 -14.02 -3.75 -1.91
N HIS A 86 -12.98 -3.58 -2.73
CA HIS A 86 -11.65 -4.18 -2.50
C HIS A 86 -10.97 -3.64 -1.22
N MET A 87 -11.28 -2.39 -0.86
CA MET A 87 -10.89 -1.75 0.40
C MET A 87 -12.07 -0.93 0.94
N GLU A 88 -12.04 -0.66 2.25
CA GLU A 88 -13.04 0.20 2.89
C GLU A 88 -13.06 1.59 2.25
N GLY A 89 -14.24 2.18 2.13
CA GLY A 89 -14.44 3.49 1.49
C GLY A 89 -14.39 3.53 -0.04
N MET A 90 -14.19 2.40 -0.75
CA MET A 90 -14.24 2.38 -2.22
C MET A 90 -15.66 2.40 -2.81
N ASP A 91 -16.60 1.64 -2.26
CA ASP A 91 -17.94 1.52 -2.84
C ASP A 91 -18.72 2.85 -2.73
N GLY A 92 -19.16 3.37 -3.88
CA GLY A 92 -19.81 4.67 -4.00
C GLY A 92 -18.85 5.87 -4.03
N ALA A 93 -17.53 5.67 -3.93
CA ALA A 93 -16.56 6.76 -4.01
C ALA A 93 -16.54 7.41 -5.41
N LYS A 94 -16.35 8.73 -5.45
CA LYS A 94 -16.04 9.44 -6.70
C LYS A 94 -14.56 9.28 -7.02
N ALA A 95 -14.26 8.95 -8.27
CA ALA A 95 -12.89 8.75 -8.75
C ALA A 95 -12.67 9.41 -10.11
N THR A 96 -11.41 9.72 -10.42
CA THR A 96 -10.96 10.16 -11.76
C THR A 96 -10.12 9.04 -12.39
N ILE A 97 -10.34 8.75 -13.67
CA ILE A 97 -9.50 7.79 -14.39
C ILE A 97 -8.09 8.39 -14.62
N ALA A 98 -7.09 7.85 -13.95
CA ALA A 98 -5.67 8.21 -14.10
C ALA A 98 -4.98 7.38 -15.21
N GLY A 99 -5.50 6.19 -15.52
CA GLY A 99 -5.00 5.33 -16.59
C GLY A 99 -6.01 4.26 -17.01
N ALA A 100 -5.94 3.81 -18.26
CA ALA A 100 -6.77 2.76 -18.82
C ALA A 100 -5.92 1.85 -19.72
N TYR A 101 -6.04 0.53 -19.54
CA TYR A 101 -5.11 -0.45 -20.09
C TYR A 101 -5.82 -1.71 -20.59
N ASP A 102 -5.31 -2.27 -21.70
CA ASP A 102 -5.78 -3.52 -22.28
C ASP A 102 -4.75 -4.61 -21.92
N THR A 103 -5.04 -5.43 -20.91
CA THR A 103 -4.18 -6.52 -20.42
C THR A 103 -5.02 -7.58 -19.72
N TYR A 104 -4.43 -8.74 -19.41
CA TYR A 104 -5.08 -9.75 -18.59
C TYR A 104 -4.97 -9.41 -17.11
N THR A 105 -6.11 -9.40 -16.43
CA THR A 105 -6.25 -8.97 -15.03
C THR A 105 -6.70 -10.15 -14.17
N TYR A 106 -6.07 -10.30 -13.00
CA TYR A 106 -6.17 -11.50 -12.17
C TYR A 106 -6.51 -11.19 -10.73
N ALA A 107 -7.46 -11.93 -10.17
CA ALA A 107 -7.62 -12.01 -8.73
C ALA A 107 -6.70 -13.14 -8.21
N VAL A 108 -6.00 -12.93 -7.09
CA VAL A 108 -4.96 -13.86 -6.62
C VAL A 108 -5.12 -14.24 -5.14
N ASN A 109 -4.77 -15.49 -4.82
CA ASN A 109 -4.61 -15.97 -3.45
C ASN A 109 -3.11 -16.08 -3.13
N PHE A 110 -2.63 -15.49 -2.03
CA PHE A 110 -1.21 -15.57 -1.66
C PHE A 110 -1.00 -15.44 -0.14
N THR A 111 0.14 -15.90 0.35
CA THR A 111 0.63 -15.57 1.70
C THR A 111 1.72 -14.50 1.57
N PRO A 112 1.64 -13.37 2.29
CA PRO A 112 2.67 -12.33 2.21
C PRO A 112 4.07 -12.84 2.56
N THR A 113 5.10 -12.35 1.87
CA THR A 113 6.51 -12.74 2.10
C THR A 113 7.03 -12.33 3.48
N THR A 114 6.35 -11.40 4.15
CA THR A 114 6.57 -11.00 5.55
C THR A 114 5.97 -11.98 6.57
N GLY A 115 5.22 -12.99 6.13
CA GLY A 115 4.34 -13.80 6.98
C GLY A 115 2.99 -13.11 7.23
N GLY A 116 2.15 -13.75 8.05
CA GLY A 116 0.77 -13.34 8.30
C GLY A 116 -0.26 -14.33 7.75
N GLU A 117 -1.54 -13.95 7.84
CA GLU A 117 -2.64 -14.75 7.28
C GLU A 117 -2.64 -14.74 5.73
N PRO A 118 -3.13 -15.80 5.06
CA PRO A 118 -3.26 -15.80 3.61
C PRO A 118 -4.32 -14.81 3.12
N VAL A 119 -3.94 -13.94 2.19
CA VAL A 119 -4.85 -13.06 1.45
C VAL A 119 -5.52 -13.89 0.35
N LYS A 120 -6.84 -13.75 0.21
CA LYS A 120 -7.66 -14.52 -0.75
C LYS A 120 -8.47 -13.60 -1.64
N ASP A 121 -8.67 -14.01 -2.89
CA ASP A 121 -9.36 -13.26 -3.95
C ASP A 121 -8.92 -11.79 -4.03
N HIS A 122 -7.62 -11.53 -3.83
CA HIS A 122 -7.07 -10.17 -3.87
C HIS A 122 -7.21 -9.61 -5.28
N LYS A 123 -7.92 -8.49 -5.40
CA LYS A 123 -8.21 -7.77 -6.64
C LYS A 123 -7.42 -6.47 -6.67
N TRP A 124 -6.62 -6.19 -7.70
CA TRP A 124 -6.23 -7.07 -8.81
C TRP A 124 -4.71 -6.99 -9.04
N VAL A 125 -4.16 -7.92 -9.80
CA VAL A 125 -2.82 -7.79 -10.42
C VAL A 125 -2.95 -8.00 -11.92
N VAL A 126 -2.11 -7.32 -12.72
CA VAL A 126 -2.11 -7.46 -14.19
C VAL A 126 -1.00 -8.39 -14.69
N GLN A 127 -1.07 -8.82 -15.96
CA GLN A 127 -0.07 -9.71 -16.59
C GLN A 127 1.37 -9.22 -16.39
N GLU A 128 1.60 -7.92 -16.52
CA GLU A 128 2.90 -7.25 -16.40
C GLU A 128 3.43 -7.19 -14.96
N GLU A 129 2.59 -7.53 -13.97
CA GLU A 129 2.96 -7.65 -12.56
C GLU A 129 3.19 -9.11 -12.13
N LEU A 130 3.20 -10.04 -13.09
CA LEU A 130 3.48 -11.46 -12.88
C LEU A 130 4.84 -11.85 -13.47
N LYS A 131 5.71 -12.37 -12.62
CA LYS A 131 7.08 -12.71 -13.00
C LYS A 131 7.11 -13.77 -14.12
N ASP A 132 7.88 -13.48 -15.16
CA ASP A 132 8.16 -14.39 -16.28
C ASP A 132 6.89 -14.92 -17.00
N ALA A 133 5.75 -14.21 -16.90
CA ALA A 133 4.44 -14.68 -17.38
C ALA A 133 4.26 -14.64 -18.92
N GLY A 134 5.01 -13.77 -19.63
CA GLY A 134 4.85 -13.55 -21.06
C GLY A 134 3.48 -12.94 -21.43
N ASP A 135 3.05 -13.11 -22.68
CA ASP A 135 1.88 -12.39 -23.24
C ASP A 135 0.62 -13.27 -23.36
N GLN A 136 0.56 -14.41 -22.67
CA GLN A 136 -0.56 -15.36 -22.76
C GLN A 136 -1.36 -15.37 -21.47
N ARG A 137 -2.70 -15.31 -21.61
CA ARG A 137 -3.63 -15.41 -20.49
C ARG A 137 -3.38 -16.70 -19.72
N LEU A 138 -3.15 -16.55 -18.43
CA LEU A 138 -2.94 -17.66 -17.51
C LEU A 138 -4.31 -18.21 -17.05
N ALA A 139 -4.38 -19.52 -16.84
CA ALA A 139 -5.60 -20.18 -16.41
C ALA A 139 -5.81 -20.06 -14.89
N ASP A 140 -7.06 -20.03 -14.45
CA ASP A 140 -7.41 -20.12 -13.03
C ASP A 140 -6.78 -21.38 -12.40
N GLY A 141 -6.24 -21.24 -11.19
CA GLY A 141 -5.44 -22.29 -10.53
C GLY A 141 -3.95 -22.33 -10.91
N THR A 142 -3.47 -21.50 -11.85
CA THR A 142 -2.04 -21.40 -12.17
C THR A 142 -1.25 -20.80 -11.00
N GLU A 143 -0.11 -21.41 -10.65
CA GLU A 143 0.84 -20.85 -9.69
C GLU A 143 1.75 -19.80 -10.35
N VAL A 144 1.88 -18.63 -9.72
CA VAL A 144 2.64 -17.48 -10.22
C VAL A 144 3.54 -16.89 -9.11
N THR A 145 4.39 -15.93 -9.48
CA THR A 145 5.15 -15.11 -8.51
C THR A 145 4.83 -13.64 -8.77
N LEU A 146 4.39 -12.92 -7.75
CA LEU A 146 3.97 -11.52 -7.88
C LEU A 146 5.20 -10.60 -7.94
N GLU A 147 5.19 -9.62 -8.84
CA GLU A 147 6.14 -8.50 -8.86
C GLU A 147 5.50 -7.17 -8.41
N ALA A 148 4.16 -7.13 -8.30
CA ALA A 148 3.38 -6.02 -7.74
C ALA A 148 3.79 -5.66 -6.30
N GLU A 149 3.64 -4.37 -5.97
CA GLU A 149 3.95 -3.76 -4.67
C GLU A 149 2.72 -3.03 -4.06
N HIS A 150 1.50 -3.47 -4.39
CA HIS A 150 0.24 -2.83 -3.95
C HIS A 150 0.00 -2.88 -2.44
N MET A 151 0.69 -3.79 -1.75
CA MET A 151 0.67 -3.92 -0.30
C MET A 151 1.97 -4.59 0.18
N LYS A 152 2.32 -4.35 1.43
CA LYS A 152 3.51 -4.92 2.07
C LYS A 152 3.51 -6.45 2.01
N GLY A 153 4.64 -7.02 1.59
CA GLY A 153 4.82 -8.47 1.47
C GLY A 153 4.22 -9.12 0.22
N MET A 154 3.57 -8.36 -0.68
CA MET A 154 3.07 -8.90 -1.95
C MET A 154 4.20 -9.32 -2.90
N LYS A 155 5.19 -8.44 -3.13
CA LYS A 155 6.30 -8.71 -4.06
C LYS A 155 7.11 -9.94 -3.65
N GLY A 156 7.35 -10.80 -4.63
CA GLY A 156 8.01 -12.09 -4.46
C GLY A 156 7.14 -13.18 -3.86
N ALA A 157 5.89 -12.89 -3.47
CA ALA A 157 4.98 -13.91 -2.96
C ALA A 157 4.64 -14.94 -4.03
N LYS A 158 4.51 -16.19 -3.61
CA LYS A 158 3.90 -17.25 -4.42
C LYS A 158 2.39 -17.12 -4.30
N ALA A 159 1.73 -17.09 -5.44
CA ALA A 159 0.30 -16.88 -5.54
C ALA A 159 -0.35 -17.91 -6.47
N THR A 160 -1.65 -18.11 -6.32
CA THR A 160 -2.48 -18.89 -7.23
C THR A 160 -3.57 -17.99 -7.80
N ILE A 161 -3.76 -18.01 -9.11
CA ILE A 161 -4.83 -17.27 -9.78
C ILE A 161 -6.19 -17.81 -9.31
N ALA A 162 -6.99 -16.95 -8.70
CA ALA A 162 -8.34 -17.24 -8.22
C ALA A 162 -9.36 -17.17 -9.37
N SER A 163 -9.27 -16.09 -10.16
CA SER A 163 -10.05 -15.85 -11.36
C SER A 163 -9.32 -14.87 -12.28
N SER A 164 -9.75 -14.78 -13.54
CA SER A 164 -9.16 -13.92 -14.56
C SER A 164 -10.23 -13.18 -15.37
N THR A 165 -9.89 -11.97 -15.84
CA THR A 165 -10.71 -11.16 -16.76
C THR A 165 -9.83 -10.46 -17.81
N ASP A 166 -10.43 -10.11 -18.94
CA ASP A 166 -9.86 -9.37 -20.08
C ASP A 166 -10.65 -8.09 -20.39
N GLN A 167 -11.40 -7.59 -19.40
CA GLN A 167 -11.96 -6.24 -19.41
C GLN A 167 -10.85 -5.20 -19.31
N THR A 168 -11.09 -4.00 -19.86
CA THR A 168 -10.23 -2.84 -19.62
C THR A 168 -10.03 -2.63 -18.12
N VAL A 169 -8.77 -2.53 -17.71
CA VAL A 169 -8.35 -2.30 -16.33
C VAL A 169 -7.92 -0.86 -16.18
N TYR A 170 -8.34 -0.24 -15.08
CA TYR A 170 -8.20 1.18 -14.83
C TYR A 170 -7.37 1.42 -13.58
N MET A 171 -6.57 2.48 -13.66
CA MET A 171 -5.87 3.08 -12.54
C MET A 171 -6.61 4.38 -12.19
N VAL A 172 -6.91 4.61 -10.91
CA VAL A 172 -7.84 5.67 -10.49
C VAL A 172 -7.31 6.53 -9.35
N ASP A 173 -7.65 7.82 -9.38
CA ASP A 173 -7.46 8.75 -8.26
C ASP A 173 -8.81 8.92 -7.55
N TYR A 174 -8.88 8.75 -6.23
CA TYR A 174 -10.14 8.89 -5.48
C TYR A 174 -9.90 9.36 -4.04
N GLU A 175 -10.96 9.84 -3.37
CA GLU A 175 -10.91 10.19 -1.94
C GLU A 175 -11.79 9.23 -1.14
N ALA A 176 -11.23 8.69 -0.05
CA ALA A 176 -11.95 7.89 0.95
C ALA A 176 -11.54 8.35 2.35
N ASP A 177 -12.52 8.55 3.24
CA ASP A 177 -12.33 8.96 4.65
C ASP A 177 -11.41 10.18 4.86
N GLY A 178 -11.42 11.12 3.91
CA GLY A 178 -10.59 12.33 3.93
C GLY A 178 -9.12 12.10 3.54
N MET A 179 -8.81 10.94 2.97
CA MET A 179 -7.49 10.56 2.45
C MET A 179 -7.57 10.42 0.92
N THR A 180 -6.66 11.09 0.22
CA THR A 180 -6.57 11.02 -1.25
C THR A 180 -5.69 9.84 -1.65
N MET A 181 -6.27 8.90 -2.37
CA MET A 181 -5.59 7.77 -3.01
C MET A 181 -5.27 8.17 -4.45
N THR A 182 -4.00 8.08 -4.85
CA THR A 182 -3.55 8.39 -6.20
C THR A 182 -2.98 7.16 -6.91
N ASN A 183 -3.15 7.09 -8.23
CA ASN A 183 -2.72 5.98 -9.07
C ASN A 183 -3.17 4.61 -8.52
N HIS A 184 -4.35 4.53 -7.89
CA HIS A 184 -4.79 3.30 -7.23
C HIS A 184 -4.95 2.17 -8.25
N LYS A 185 -4.44 1.01 -7.88
CA LYS A 185 -4.34 -0.22 -8.67
C LYS A 185 -5.11 -1.33 -7.96
N TRP A 186 -6.11 -1.95 -8.58
CA TRP A 186 -6.73 -1.61 -9.86
C TRP A 186 -8.25 -1.80 -9.76
N VAL A 187 -9.01 -1.28 -10.72
CA VAL A 187 -10.44 -1.59 -10.87
C VAL A 187 -10.75 -1.92 -12.34
N VAL A 188 -11.64 -2.88 -12.59
CA VAL A 188 -12.03 -3.27 -13.96
C VAL A 188 -13.32 -2.59 -14.41
N GLU A 189 -13.60 -2.57 -15.71
CA GLU A 189 -14.72 -1.80 -16.28
C GLU A 189 -16.11 -2.04 -15.66
N SER A 190 -16.39 -3.25 -15.14
CA SER A 190 -17.65 -3.57 -14.45
C SER A 190 -17.75 -3.05 -13.02
N GLU A 191 -16.63 -2.63 -12.43
CA GLU A 191 -16.53 -2.08 -11.07
C GLU A 191 -16.59 -0.54 -11.07
N ILE A 192 -16.96 0.03 -12.22
CA ILE A 192 -16.99 1.48 -12.47
C ILE A 192 -18.29 1.85 -13.17
N GLN A 193 -18.98 2.87 -12.66
CA GLN A 193 -20.19 3.46 -13.25
C GLN A 193 -19.96 4.93 -13.63
N PRO A 194 -20.72 5.50 -14.58
CA PRO A 194 -20.66 6.95 -14.85
C PRO A 194 -20.95 7.76 -13.59
N ALA A 195 -20.22 8.87 -13.40
CA ALA A 195 -20.51 9.79 -12.30
C ALA A 195 -21.96 10.32 -12.38
N SER A 196 -22.56 10.53 -11.20
CA SER A 196 -23.88 11.15 -11.00
C SER A 196 -23.78 12.64 -10.66
#